data_AF-A0A9E2CJQ0-F1
#
_entry.id   AF-A0A9E2CJQ0-F1
#
_cell.length_a   1.000
_cell.length_b   1.000
_cell.length_c   1.000
_cell.angle_alpha   90.00
_cell.angle_beta   90.00
_cell.angle_gamma   90.00
#
_symmetry.space_group_name_H-M   'P 1'
#
loop_
_entity.id
_entity.type
_entity.pdbx_description
1 polymer ?
#
loop_
_entity_poly.entity_id
_entity_poly.type
_entity_poly.pdbx_seq_one_letter_code
_entity_poly.pdbx_strand_id
1 'polypeptide(L)'
;MSTTSRKFLDGGRRARCLGAGLALIVAIGEVGVASEAGDDSVLTQFGKLIGDSGKLDWEAESQVISEAIDRLFAQSGWDSEPHRYARELVREVSAIPPWEMVRRLDVLVDRVSERYRLSPEQATRFRGLVLRETGSLLARHRGVILEELGEVLRTRAAGEPFTAEQIARWTKANAPLFQGLRESSDQVIKELSVSLDPPQRRILQRDVTAFDERWKTLEQWRSKWARGQWEPSEWGLEGGPAKAGSAAVGADSKAIPSAPSVQSGQDRPEEKIKQPTRWQAHDPSTWMAYIRAMERRYQLDASQVNAARSIHDELVERASAYIEGHAEQLRQVPLDQRPTHEQYEPVRALFDELEARVEGIPTSIQRENAAE
;
A
#
# COMPACT_ATOMS: atom_id res chain seq x y z
N MET A 1 -48.23 -10.39 48.58
CA MET A 1 -49.20 -9.32 48.23
C MET A 1 -48.43 -8.04 47.93
N SER A 2 -48.80 -7.32 46.86
CA SER A 2 -48.28 -6.03 46.34
C SER A 2 -46.82 -6.04 45.85
N THR A 3 -46.47 -6.08 44.56
CA THR A 3 -46.82 -5.27 43.35
C THR A 3 -46.36 -3.81 43.42
N THR A 4 -45.33 -3.44 42.63
CA THR A 4 -45.31 -2.22 41.80
C THR A 4 -44.23 -2.35 40.71
N SER A 5 -44.60 -1.92 39.51
CA SER A 5 -43.96 -2.02 38.20
C SER A 5 -43.51 -0.63 37.69
N ARG A 6 -42.43 -0.55 36.90
CA ARG A 6 -42.09 0.45 35.83
C ARG A 6 -40.69 0.12 35.28
N LYS A 7 -40.50 -0.44 34.07
CA LYS A 7 -40.45 0.17 32.71
C LYS A 7 -39.47 1.37 32.62
N PHE A 8 -38.30 1.28 31.97
CA PHE A 8 -37.92 1.21 30.53
C PHE A 8 -37.46 2.60 30.00
N LEU A 9 -36.40 2.59 29.17
CA LEU A 9 -35.73 3.71 28.44
C LEU A 9 -34.79 4.56 29.32
N ASP A 10 -33.55 4.93 28.97
CA ASP A 10 -32.83 5.16 27.71
C ASP A 10 -31.32 4.96 28.02
N GLY A 11 -30.40 4.52 27.15
CA GLY A 11 -30.37 4.71 25.71
C GLY A 11 -29.19 5.61 25.34
N GLY A 12 -28.11 5.01 24.81
CA GLY A 12 -27.25 5.68 23.84
C GLY A 12 -25.94 6.29 24.35
N ARG A 13 -24.82 5.66 23.95
CA ARG A 13 -23.92 6.23 22.94
C ARG A 13 -22.70 5.33 22.74
N ARG A 14 -22.84 4.39 21.81
CA ARG A 14 -21.75 3.65 21.16
C ARG A 14 -22.02 3.71 19.67
N ALA A 15 -21.00 4.08 18.90
CA ALA A 15 -20.67 3.53 17.58
C ALA A 15 -19.82 4.53 16.78
N ARG A 16 -18.94 4.02 15.90
CA ARG A 16 -18.81 4.31 14.44
C ARG A 16 -17.39 4.03 13.90
N CYS A 17 -17.30 3.50 12.66
CA CYS A 17 -16.11 2.93 11.96
C CYS A 17 -16.12 3.00 10.41
N LEU A 18 -14.94 2.73 9.80
CA LEU A 18 -14.48 1.60 8.91
C LEU A 18 -13.83 1.95 7.54
N GLY A 19 -12.49 1.95 7.50
CA GLY A 19 -11.66 2.14 6.29
C GLY A 19 -10.33 1.37 6.33
N ALA A 20 -9.83 0.98 7.51
CA ALA A 20 -8.50 0.36 7.66
C ALA A 20 -8.44 -1.14 7.33
N GLY A 21 -9.58 -1.85 7.30
CA GLY A 21 -9.62 -3.29 7.01
C GLY A 21 -9.43 -3.66 5.57
N LEU A 22 -9.99 -2.84 4.68
CA LEU A 22 -9.58 -2.84 3.30
C LEU A 22 -8.09 -2.48 3.24
N ALA A 23 -7.59 -1.44 3.92
CA ALA A 23 -6.18 -1.04 3.84
C ALA A 23 -5.13 -2.16 4.08
N LEU A 24 -5.39 -3.15 4.95
CA LEU A 24 -4.49 -4.30 5.16
C LEU A 24 -4.60 -5.36 4.03
N ILE A 25 -5.81 -5.59 3.51
CA ILE A 25 -6.08 -6.45 2.34
C ILE A 25 -5.67 -5.74 1.04
N VAL A 26 -5.66 -4.42 1.02
CA VAL A 26 -5.26 -3.51 -0.08
C VAL A 26 -3.75 -3.31 -0.10
N ALA A 27 -3.09 -3.33 1.07
CA ALA A 27 -1.63 -3.28 1.16
C ALA A 27 -0.94 -4.55 0.64
N ILE A 28 -1.60 -5.72 0.71
CA ILE A 28 -1.03 -7.01 0.26
C ILE A 28 -1.77 -7.57 -0.97
N GLY A 29 -3.04 -7.19 -1.18
CA GLY A 29 -3.96 -7.80 -2.13
C GLY A 29 -4.35 -6.95 -3.35
N GLU A 30 -3.78 -5.75 -3.56
CA GLU A 30 -4.15 -4.90 -4.72
C GLU A 30 -3.06 -4.66 -5.79
N VAL A 31 -1.92 -5.32 -5.66
CA VAL A 31 -0.82 -5.29 -6.63
C VAL A 31 -1.15 -6.10 -7.91
N GLY A 32 -1.55 -5.40 -8.97
CA GLY A 32 -1.31 -5.82 -10.37
C GLY A 32 -2.52 -6.32 -11.17
N VAL A 33 -3.06 -5.46 -12.04
CA VAL A 33 -3.65 -5.86 -13.31
C VAL A 33 -3.06 -4.95 -14.40
N ALA A 34 -2.04 -5.44 -15.09
CA ALA A 34 -1.67 -4.95 -16.41
C ALA A 34 -1.71 -6.17 -17.35
N SER A 35 -2.50 -6.00 -18.39
CA SER A 35 -3.02 -6.98 -19.34
C SER A 35 -1.96 -7.71 -20.18
N GLU A 36 -2.13 -9.03 -20.32
CA GLU A 36 -2.03 -9.69 -21.64
C GLU A 36 -3.35 -10.40 -22.05
N ALA A 37 -4.45 -10.23 -21.29
CA ALA A 37 -5.71 -10.92 -21.55
C ALA A 37 -6.91 -9.95 -21.59
N GLY A 38 -7.05 -9.25 -22.72
CA GLY A 38 -8.29 -9.01 -23.47
C GLY A 38 -9.54 -8.40 -22.82
N ASP A 39 -9.56 -8.02 -21.54
CA ASP A 39 -10.76 -7.48 -20.88
C ASP A 39 -10.49 -6.11 -20.24
N ASP A 40 -10.34 -5.10 -21.10
CA ASP A 40 -10.22 -3.66 -20.74
C ASP A 40 -11.36 -3.16 -19.83
N SER A 41 -12.45 -3.92 -19.70
CA SER A 41 -13.61 -3.54 -18.89
C SER A 41 -13.29 -3.42 -17.40
N VAL A 42 -12.38 -4.24 -16.87
CA VAL A 42 -12.06 -4.24 -15.43
C VAL A 42 -11.23 -3.02 -15.05
N LEU A 43 -10.19 -2.71 -15.82
CA LEU A 43 -9.38 -1.51 -15.60
C LEU A 43 -10.20 -0.24 -15.81
N THR A 44 -11.14 -0.26 -16.75
CA THR A 44 -12.07 0.85 -16.95
C THR A 44 -13.04 1.02 -15.78
N GLN A 45 -13.60 -0.07 -15.24
CA GLN A 45 -14.49 -0.02 -14.07
C GLN A 45 -13.74 0.42 -12.81
N PHE A 46 -12.53 -0.11 -12.59
CA PHE A 46 -11.68 0.28 -11.48
C PHE A 46 -11.23 1.74 -11.64
N GLY A 47 -10.81 2.15 -12.84
CA GLY A 47 -10.46 3.54 -13.17
C GLY A 47 -11.63 4.51 -12.99
N LYS A 48 -12.88 4.08 -13.28
CA LYS A 48 -14.09 4.88 -13.01
C LYS A 48 -14.37 5.00 -11.52
N LEU A 49 -14.31 3.89 -10.78
CA LEU A 49 -14.40 3.89 -9.31
C LEU A 49 -13.31 4.79 -8.69
N ILE A 50 -12.10 4.73 -9.23
CA ILE A 50 -10.98 5.58 -8.82
C ILE A 50 -11.24 7.05 -9.16
N GLY A 51 -11.72 7.35 -10.38
CA GLY A 51 -12.07 8.71 -10.79
C GLY A 51 -13.16 9.32 -9.92
N ASP A 52 -14.16 8.52 -9.55
CA ASP A 52 -15.20 8.92 -8.60
C ASP A 52 -14.64 9.08 -7.18
N SER A 53 -13.62 8.30 -6.82
CA SER A 53 -12.89 8.40 -5.54
C SER A 53 -11.89 9.56 -5.48
N GLY A 54 -11.57 10.24 -6.58
CA GLY A 54 -10.75 11.47 -6.58
C GLY A 54 -11.37 12.63 -5.80
N LYS A 55 -12.63 12.48 -5.35
CA LYS A 55 -13.31 13.38 -4.41
C LYS A 55 -13.05 13.05 -2.94
N LEU A 56 -12.49 11.88 -2.66
CA LEU A 56 -12.12 11.47 -1.31
C LEU A 56 -10.82 12.19 -0.92
N ASP A 57 -10.85 12.91 0.19
CA ASP A 57 -9.64 13.43 0.82
C ASP A 57 -8.84 12.25 1.40
N TRP A 58 -7.99 11.64 0.57
CA TRP A 58 -7.20 10.48 0.98
C TRP A 58 -6.22 10.83 2.09
N GLU A 59 -5.71 12.06 2.16
CA GLU A 59 -4.81 12.47 3.24
C GLU A 59 -5.54 12.37 4.58
N ALA A 60 -6.74 12.95 4.68
CA ALA A 60 -7.59 12.85 5.87
C ALA A 60 -7.98 11.40 6.20
N GLU A 61 -8.41 10.61 5.20
CA GLU A 61 -8.76 9.20 5.44
C GLU A 61 -7.55 8.35 5.84
N SER A 62 -6.36 8.60 5.28
CA SER A 62 -5.13 7.90 5.62
C SER A 62 -4.69 8.16 7.07
N GLN A 63 -4.95 9.36 7.60
CA GLN A 63 -4.74 9.68 9.00
C GLN A 63 -5.69 8.86 9.90
N VAL A 64 -6.98 8.80 9.55
CA VAL A 64 -7.97 8.00 10.27
C VAL A 64 -7.58 6.51 10.26
N ILE A 65 -7.11 6.01 9.13
CA ILE A 65 -6.60 4.64 8.98
C ILE A 65 -5.36 4.43 9.85
N SER A 66 -4.41 5.36 9.86
CA SER A 66 -3.18 5.27 10.65
C SER A 66 -3.46 5.21 12.15
N GLU A 67 -4.34 6.07 12.65
CA GLU A 67 -4.74 6.02 14.07
C GLU A 67 -5.45 4.71 14.42
N ALA A 68 -6.24 4.18 13.49
CA ALA A 68 -6.92 2.90 13.68
C ALA A 68 -5.94 1.74 13.77
N ILE A 69 -4.92 1.72 12.90
CA ILE A 69 -3.81 0.79 12.98
C ILE A 69 -3.11 0.90 14.34
N ASP A 70 -2.79 2.11 14.80
CA ASP A 70 -2.12 2.30 16.09
C ASP A 70 -2.95 1.77 17.27
N ARG A 71 -4.26 2.05 17.29
CA ARG A 71 -5.18 1.55 18.32
C ARG A 71 -5.31 0.02 18.26
N LEU A 72 -5.39 -0.55 17.06
CA LEU A 72 -5.48 -2.00 16.85
C LEU A 72 -4.27 -2.73 17.43
N PHE A 73 -3.06 -2.25 17.11
CA PHE A 73 -1.82 -2.83 17.62
C PHE A 73 -1.71 -2.68 19.14
N ALA A 74 -2.10 -1.52 19.69
CA ALA A 74 -2.08 -1.29 21.14
C ALA A 74 -3.08 -2.19 21.88
N GLN A 75 -4.32 -2.31 21.41
CA GLN A 75 -5.37 -3.14 22.03
C GLN A 75 -5.02 -4.63 21.99
N SER A 76 -4.32 -5.07 20.94
CA SER A 76 -3.94 -6.47 20.76
C SER A 76 -2.67 -6.85 21.53
N GLY A 77 -1.99 -5.90 22.18
CA GLY A 77 -0.71 -6.14 22.83
C GLY A 77 0.41 -6.50 21.84
N TRP A 78 0.30 -6.06 20.58
CA TRP A 78 1.27 -6.32 19.53
C TRP A 78 2.42 -5.32 19.59
N ASP A 79 3.29 -5.50 20.59
CA ASP A 79 4.35 -4.55 20.90
C ASP A 79 5.77 -5.06 20.59
N SER A 80 5.94 -6.33 20.23
CA SER A 80 7.25 -6.90 19.88
C SER A 80 7.88 -6.21 18.67
N GLU A 81 9.19 -6.41 18.46
CA GLU A 81 9.89 -5.78 17.33
C GLU A 81 9.26 -6.09 15.95
N PRO A 82 8.91 -7.35 15.60
CA PRO A 82 8.19 -7.66 14.37
C PRO A 82 6.83 -6.97 14.25
N HIS A 83 6.13 -6.79 15.38
CA HIS A 83 4.85 -6.09 15.40
C HIS A 83 5.03 -4.61 15.10
N ARG A 84 6.02 -3.95 15.70
CA ARG A 84 6.31 -2.54 15.42
C ARG A 84 6.68 -2.32 13.96
N TYR A 85 7.54 -3.18 13.41
CA TYR A 85 7.86 -3.15 11.98
C TYR A 85 6.61 -3.32 11.10
N ALA A 86 5.76 -4.33 11.38
CA ALA A 86 4.54 -4.54 10.61
C ALA A 86 3.59 -3.33 10.69
N ARG A 87 3.47 -2.71 11.87
CA ARG A 87 2.66 -1.50 12.08
C ARG A 87 3.17 -0.34 11.23
N GLU A 88 4.48 -0.08 11.26
CA GLU A 88 5.12 0.99 10.49
C GLU A 88 4.95 0.76 8.99
N LEU A 89 5.21 -0.45 8.51
CA LEU A 89 5.02 -0.83 7.11
C LEU A 89 3.59 -0.58 6.64
N VAL A 90 2.59 -1.04 7.40
CA VAL A 90 1.18 -0.86 7.03
C VAL A 90 0.80 0.62 7.03
N ARG A 91 1.35 1.44 7.94
CA ARG A 91 1.13 2.90 7.95
C ARG A 91 1.72 3.56 6.70
N GLU A 92 2.97 3.25 6.37
CA GLU A 92 3.64 3.81 5.19
C GLU A 92 2.90 3.46 3.89
N VAL A 93 2.49 2.20 3.73
CA VAL A 93 1.73 1.76 2.55
C VAL A 93 0.33 2.38 2.54
N SER A 94 -0.33 2.52 3.70
CA SER A 94 -1.68 3.11 3.79
C SER A 94 -1.70 4.63 3.63
N ALA A 95 -0.55 5.32 3.79
CA ALA A 95 -0.42 6.73 3.48
C ALA A 95 -0.51 7.02 1.97
N ILE A 96 -0.20 6.03 1.14
CA ILE A 96 -0.28 6.15 -0.32
C ILE A 96 -1.71 5.81 -0.77
N PRO A 97 -2.34 6.60 -1.65
CA PRO A 97 -3.67 6.28 -2.16
C PRO A 97 -3.77 4.88 -2.78
N PRO A 98 -4.90 4.18 -2.65
CA PRO A 98 -5.06 2.82 -3.14
C PRO A 98 -4.97 2.75 -4.67
N TRP A 99 -5.22 3.86 -5.39
CA TRP A 99 -5.02 3.89 -6.85
C TRP A 99 -3.55 4.06 -7.28
N GLU A 100 -2.64 4.44 -6.39
CA GLU A 100 -1.20 4.54 -6.67
C GLU A 100 -0.48 3.19 -6.45
N MET A 101 -1.00 2.13 -7.09
CA MET A 101 -0.60 0.74 -6.81
C MET A 101 0.89 0.46 -6.94
N VAL A 102 1.52 0.99 -8.00
CA VAL A 102 2.96 0.80 -8.23
C VAL A 102 3.76 1.39 -7.08
N ARG A 103 3.39 2.58 -6.60
CA ARG A 103 4.09 3.25 -5.50
C ARG A 103 3.88 2.51 -4.17
N ARG A 104 2.69 1.96 -3.92
CA ARG A 104 2.42 1.10 -2.75
C ARG A 104 3.31 -0.13 -2.75
N LEU A 105 3.42 -0.79 -3.91
CA LEU A 105 4.32 -1.94 -4.09
C LEU A 105 5.78 -1.53 -3.89
N ASP A 106 6.22 -0.40 -4.45
CA ASP A 106 7.59 0.10 -4.29
C ASP A 106 7.94 0.23 -2.81
N VAL A 107 7.09 0.91 -2.01
CA VAL A 107 7.31 1.04 -0.57
C VAL A 107 7.33 -0.31 0.13
N LEU A 108 6.42 -1.23 -0.21
CA LEU A 108 6.42 -2.57 0.37
C LEU A 108 7.74 -3.31 0.08
N VAL A 109 8.17 -3.31 -1.18
CA VAL A 109 9.40 -3.99 -1.62
C VAL A 109 10.61 -3.35 -0.98
N ASP A 110 10.70 -2.03 -0.94
CA ASP A 110 11.83 -1.31 -0.35
C ASP A 110 11.99 -1.63 1.13
N ARG A 111 10.91 -1.59 1.91
CA ARG A 111 10.95 -1.85 3.36
C ARG A 111 11.25 -3.31 3.68
N VAL A 112 10.70 -4.24 2.90
CA VAL A 112 11.06 -5.66 3.01
C VAL A 112 12.52 -5.89 2.63
N SER A 113 12.98 -5.24 1.57
CA SER A 113 14.37 -5.33 1.11
C SER A 113 15.34 -4.80 2.16
N GLU A 114 15.03 -3.66 2.79
CA GLU A 114 15.81 -3.10 3.89
C GLU A 114 15.83 -4.05 5.11
N ARG A 115 14.66 -4.54 5.54
CA ARG A 115 14.53 -5.40 6.72
C ARG A 115 15.36 -6.67 6.63
N TYR A 116 15.32 -7.32 5.47
CA TYR A 116 16.07 -8.56 5.24
C TYR A 116 17.42 -8.32 4.57
N ARG A 117 17.79 -7.06 4.27
CA ARG A 117 19.00 -6.73 3.49
C ARG A 117 19.07 -7.55 2.21
N LEU A 118 17.97 -7.58 1.47
CA LEU A 118 17.90 -8.32 0.21
C LEU A 118 18.92 -7.74 -0.78
N SER A 119 19.58 -8.62 -1.53
CA SER A 119 20.34 -8.20 -2.70
C SER A 119 19.39 -7.64 -3.77
N PRO A 120 19.88 -6.85 -4.74
CA PRO A 120 19.05 -6.36 -5.85
C PRO A 120 18.28 -7.47 -6.58
N GLU A 121 18.92 -8.64 -6.74
CA GLU A 121 18.33 -9.81 -7.39
C GLU A 121 17.22 -10.43 -6.53
N GLN A 122 17.45 -10.56 -5.21
CA GLN A 122 16.45 -11.02 -4.26
C GLN A 122 15.26 -10.06 -4.19
N ALA A 123 15.50 -8.74 -4.20
CA ALA A 123 14.46 -7.72 -4.18
C ALA A 123 13.61 -7.75 -5.46
N THR A 124 14.24 -7.88 -6.63
CA THR A 124 13.56 -8.02 -7.91
C THR A 124 12.70 -9.29 -7.96
N ARG A 125 13.25 -10.42 -7.49
CA ARG A 125 12.49 -11.67 -7.36
C ARG A 125 11.32 -11.52 -6.39
N PHE A 126 11.52 -10.90 -5.23
CA PHE A 126 10.46 -10.64 -4.26
C PHE A 126 9.34 -9.78 -4.86
N ARG A 127 9.69 -8.71 -5.56
CA ARG A 127 8.74 -7.84 -6.28
C ARG A 127 7.90 -8.65 -7.27
N GLY A 128 8.54 -9.48 -8.11
CA GLY A 128 7.86 -10.33 -9.08
C GLY A 128 6.92 -11.35 -8.42
N LEU A 129 7.32 -11.93 -7.29
CA LEU A 129 6.47 -12.83 -6.50
C LEU A 129 5.24 -12.10 -5.96
N VAL A 130 5.40 -10.95 -5.33
CA VAL A 130 4.27 -10.16 -4.81
C VAL A 130 3.32 -9.76 -5.93
N LEU A 131 3.83 -9.23 -7.05
CA LEU A 131 3.03 -8.90 -8.23
C LEU A 131 2.21 -10.08 -8.73
N ARG A 132 2.85 -11.24 -8.88
CA ARG A 132 2.19 -12.45 -9.39
C ARG A 132 1.09 -12.93 -8.46
N GLU A 133 1.39 -13.09 -7.18
CA GLU A 133 0.45 -13.64 -6.21
C GLU A 133 -0.74 -12.70 -6.00
N THR A 134 -0.46 -11.41 -5.89
CA THR A 134 -1.52 -10.43 -5.70
C THR A 134 -2.39 -10.25 -6.95
N GLY A 135 -1.79 -10.21 -8.15
CA GLY A 135 -2.54 -10.15 -9.39
C GLY A 135 -3.44 -11.39 -9.58
N SER A 136 -2.96 -12.57 -9.16
CA SER A 136 -3.75 -13.81 -9.15
C SER A 136 -4.97 -13.70 -8.22
N LEU A 137 -4.79 -13.14 -7.01
CA LEU A 137 -5.89 -12.93 -6.07
C LEU A 137 -6.94 -11.95 -6.60
N LEU A 138 -6.48 -10.81 -7.12
CA LEU A 138 -7.37 -9.82 -7.74
C LEU A 138 -8.18 -10.44 -8.87
N ALA A 139 -7.53 -11.15 -9.80
CA ALA A 139 -8.23 -11.77 -10.91
C ALA A 139 -9.30 -12.76 -10.44
N ARG A 140 -8.99 -13.57 -9.42
CA ARG A 140 -9.91 -14.58 -8.86
C ARG A 140 -11.09 -13.98 -8.10
N HIS A 141 -10.88 -12.86 -7.40
CA HIS A 141 -11.85 -12.28 -6.47
C HIS A 141 -12.43 -10.93 -6.89
N ARG A 142 -12.11 -10.46 -8.12
CA ARG A 142 -12.52 -9.14 -8.65
C ARG A 142 -14.00 -8.80 -8.44
N GLY A 143 -14.90 -9.76 -8.65
CA GLY A 143 -16.35 -9.52 -8.54
C GLY A 143 -16.77 -9.08 -7.14
N VAL A 144 -16.30 -9.79 -6.12
CA VAL A 144 -16.59 -9.47 -4.71
C VAL A 144 -15.91 -8.16 -4.31
N ILE A 145 -14.64 -7.97 -4.72
CA ILE A 145 -13.88 -6.75 -4.39
C ILE A 145 -14.58 -5.50 -4.95
N LEU A 146 -14.98 -5.52 -6.23
CA LEU A 146 -15.61 -4.36 -6.87
C LEU A 146 -16.99 -4.05 -6.28
N GLU A 147 -17.81 -5.07 -6.03
CA GLU A 147 -19.14 -4.90 -5.44
C GLU A 147 -19.05 -4.23 -4.07
N GLU A 148 -18.18 -4.74 -3.21
CA GLU A 148 -18.02 -4.24 -1.85
C GLU A 148 -17.33 -2.88 -1.80
N LEU A 149 -16.29 -2.65 -2.61
CA LEU A 149 -15.64 -1.35 -2.70
C LEU A 149 -16.67 -0.27 -3.10
N GLY A 150 -17.56 -0.58 -4.05
CA GLY A 150 -18.64 0.32 -4.44
C GLY A 150 -19.66 0.59 -3.31
N GLU A 151 -19.95 -0.39 -2.45
CA GLU A 151 -20.79 -0.19 -1.26
C GLU A 151 -20.08 0.64 -0.18
N VAL A 152 -18.80 0.36 0.08
CA VAL A 152 -17.95 1.08 1.03
C VAL A 152 -17.86 2.56 0.64
N LEU A 153 -17.51 2.84 -0.62
CA LEU A 153 -17.37 4.21 -1.12
C LEU A 153 -18.69 4.98 -1.04
N ARG A 154 -19.82 4.36 -1.40
CA ARG A 154 -21.15 5.00 -1.27
C ARG A 154 -21.51 5.30 0.18
N THR A 155 -21.30 4.35 1.07
CA THR A 155 -21.59 4.51 2.51
C THR A 155 -20.73 5.64 3.10
N ARG A 156 -19.44 5.70 2.73
CA ARG A 156 -18.54 6.76 3.17
C ARG A 156 -18.87 8.12 2.57
N ALA A 157 -19.17 8.19 1.28
CA ALA A 157 -19.59 9.42 0.62
C ALA A 157 -20.89 9.98 1.22
N ALA A 158 -21.78 9.11 1.70
CA ALA A 158 -22.99 9.50 2.43
C ALA A 158 -22.73 9.91 3.90
N GLY A 159 -21.51 9.72 4.42
CA GLY A 159 -21.18 9.93 5.83
C GLY A 159 -21.90 8.96 6.78
N GLU A 160 -22.41 7.84 6.24
CA GLU A 160 -23.15 6.84 7.00
C GLU A 160 -22.19 5.86 7.69
N PRO A 161 -22.54 5.38 8.89
CA PRO A 161 -21.77 4.33 9.53
C PRO A 161 -22.14 2.96 8.97
N PHE A 162 -21.18 2.04 8.90
CA PHE A 162 -21.50 0.65 8.57
C PHE A 162 -22.33 -0.01 9.67
N THR A 163 -23.29 -0.83 9.27
CA THR A 163 -24.07 -1.65 10.19
C THR A 163 -23.39 -3.00 10.43
N ALA A 164 -23.73 -3.65 11.55
CA ALA A 164 -23.22 -4.99 11.83
C ALA A 164 -23.64 -6.02 10.78
N GLU A 165 -24.81 -5.84 10.18
CA GLU A 165 -25.33 -6.67 9.09
C GLU A 165 -24.52 -6.50 7.80
N GLN A 166 -24.15 -5.26 7.45
CA GLN A 166 -23.25 -4.99 6.31
C GLN A 166 -21.90 -5.68 6.53
N ILE A 167 -21.28 -5.48 7.70
CA ILE A 167 -20.00 -6.10 8.03
C ILE A 167 -20.10 -7.63 8.01
N ALA A 168 -21.17 -8.20 8.58
CA ALA A 168 -21.36 -9.65 8.58
C ALA A 168 -21.50 -10.21 7.16
N ARG A 169 -22.19 -9.51 6.27
CA ARG A 169 -22.35 -9.89 4.86
C ARG A 169 -20.99 -9.86 4.14
N TRP A 170 -20.26 -8.75 4.22
CA TRP A 170 -18.95 -8.62 3.59
C TRP A 170 -17.94 -9.63 4.14
N THR A 171 -17.98 -9.87 5.45
CA THR A 171 -17.10 -10.85 6.10
C THR A 171 -17.32 -12.27 5.54
N LYS A 172 -18.58 -12.64 5.28
CA LYS A 172 -18.92 -13.93 4.67
C LYS A 172 -18.54 -13.98 3.20
N ALA A 173 -18.85 -12.92 2.44
CA ALA A 173 -18.57 -12.85 1.02
C ALA A 173 -17.06 -12.89 0.72
N ASN A 174 -16.24 -12.23 1.56
CA ASN A 174 -14.78 -12.25 1.44
C ASN A 174 -14.10 -13.50 2.00
N ALA A 175 -14.82 -14.45 2.59
CA ALA A 175 -14.18 -15.61 3.20
C ALA A 175 -13.21 -16.34 2.24
N PRO A 176 -13.53 -16.54 0.94
CA PRO A 176 -12.60 -17.10 -0.03
C PRO A 176 -11.40 -16.19 -0.32
N LEU A 177 -11.59 -14.86 -0.36
CA LEU A 177 -10.51 -13.89 -0.58
C LEU A 177 -9.48 -13.95 0.56
N PHE A 178 -9.93 -13.97 1.82
CA PHE A 178 -9.02 -14.09 2.97
C PHE A 178 -8.26 -15.41 2.98
N GLN A 179 -8.92 -16.51 2.59
CA GLN A 179 -8.24 -17.79 2.43
C GLN A 179 -7.15 -17.70 1.35
N GLY A 180 -7.48 -17.15 0.18
CA GLY A 180 -6.49 -16.95 -0.88
C GLY A 180 -5.34 -16.03 -0.45
N LEU A 181 -5.62 -14.98 0.31
CA LEU A 181 -4.60 -14.08 0.85
C LEU A 181 -3.62 -14.83 1.77
N ARG A 182 -4.12 -15.75 2.60
CA ARG A 182 -3.27 -16.59 3.45
C ARG A 182 -2.40 -17.51 2.61
N GLU A 183 -2.99 -18.23 1.67
CA GLU A 183 -2.29 -19.16 0.78
C GLU A 183 -1.20 -18.45 -0.03
N SER A 184 -1.52 -17.27 -0.58
CA SER A 184 -0.59 -16.39 -1.27
C SER A 184 0.57 -15.94 -0.37
N SER A 185 0.26 -15.50 0.86
CA SER A 185 1.29 -15.07 1.82
C SER A 185 2.23 -16.23 2.16
N ASP A 186 1.70 -17.42 2.42
CA ASP A 186 2.48 -18.63 2.69
C ASP A 186 3.37 -18.99 1.49
N GLN A 187 2.87 -18.84 0.27
CA GLN A 187 3.65 -19.07 -0.95
C GLN A 187 4.78 -18.05 -1.12
N VAL A 188 4.54 -16.75 -0.88
CA VAL A 188 5.59 -15.72 -0.89
C VAL A 188 6.65 -16.00 0.17
N ILE A 189 6.24 -16.32 1.40
CA ILE A 189 7.15 -16.66 2.51
C ILE A 189 8.03 -17.86 2.14
N LYS A 190 7.41 -18.92 1.60
CA LYS A 190 8.11 -20.13 1.17
C LYS A 190 9.16 -19.81 0.10
N GLU A 191 8.77 -19.12 -0.97
CA GLU A 191 9.67 -18.78 -2.09
C GLU A 191 10.79 -17.83 -1.67
N LEU A 192 10.47 -16.80 -0.87
CA LEU A 192 11.46 -15.89 -0.33
C LEU A 192 12.50 -16.66 0.50
N SER A 193 12.05 -17.54 1.41
CA SER A 193 12.92 -18.30 2.32
C SER A 193 13.98 -19.15 1.62
N VAL A 194 13.70 -19.64 0.40
CA VAL A 194 14.65 -20.43 -0.40
C VAL A 194 15.87 -19.59 -0.82
N SER A 195 15.66 -18.30 -1.06
CA SER A 195 16.72 -17.39 -1.51
C SER A 195 17.51 -16.75 -0.37
N LEU A 196 17.02 -16.84 0.87
CA LEU A 196 17.61 -16.16 2.03
C LEU A 196 18.75 -16.95 2.68
N ASP A 197 19.79 -16.24 3.10
CA ASP A 197 20.88 -16.79 3.90
C ASP A 197 20.41 -17.18 5.33
N PRO A 198 21.22 -17.91 6.13
CA PRO A 198 20.79 -18.32 7.47
C PRO A 198 20.48 -17.16 8.43
N PRO A 199 21.27 -16.05 8.50
CA PRO A 199 20.86 -14.85 9.23
C PRO A 199 19.51 -14.27 8.82
N GLN A 200 19.27 -14.06 7.52
CA GLN A 200 18.02 -13.54 6.97
C GLN A 200 16.83 -14.45 7.31
N ARG A 201 16.99 -15.77 7.18
CA ARG A 201 15.96 -16.75 7.54
C ARG A 201 15.55 -16.70 9.01
N ARG A 202 16.48 -16.37 9.94
CA ARG A 202 16.13 -16.19 11.35
C ARG A 202 15.24 -14.97 11.58
N ILE A 203 15.48 -13.87 10.86
CA ILE A 203 14.62 -12.69 10.90
C ILE A 203 13.24 -13.06 10.34
N LEU A 204 13.20 -13.67 9.16
CA LEU A 204 11.95 -14.10 8.52
C LEU A 204 11.14 -15.02 9.44
N GLN A 205 11.75 -16.02 10.07
CA GLN A 205 11.05 -16.94 10.98
C GLN A 205 10.38 -16.21 12.14
N ARG A 206 11.06 -15.23 12.74
CA ARG A 206 10.50 -14.40 13.83
C ARG A 206 9.31 -13.59 13.34
N ASP A 207 9.40 -13.05 12.13
CA ASP A 207 8.33 -12.23 11.53
C ASP A 207 7.11 -13.05 11.13
N VAL A 208 7.34 -14.25 10.60
CA VAL A 208 6.29 -15.24 10.29
C VAL A 208 5.54 -15.65 11.55
N THR A 209 6.24 -15.93 12.66
CA THR A 209 5.58 -16.23 13.94
C THR A 209 4.69 -15.07 14.40
N ALA A 210 5.18 -13.83 14.35
CA ALA A 210 4.36 -12.67 14.70
C ALA A 210 3.19 -12.46 13.72
N PHE A 211 3.39 -12.76 12.42
CA PHE A 211 2.34 -12.72 11.42
C PHE A 211 1.24 -13.75 11.70
N ASP A 212 1.60 -14.98 12.07
CA ASP A 212 0.64 -16.03 12.42
C ASP A 212 -0.18 -15.68 13.67
N GLU A 213 0.45 -15.04 14.67
CA GLU A 213 -0.25 -14.51 15.84
C GLU A 213 -1.32 -13.47 15.44
N ARG A 214 -0.95 -12.49 14.60
CA ARG A 214 -1.89 -11.48 14.09
C ARG A 214 -3.01 -12.11 13.26
N TRP A 215 -2.67 -13.07 12.40
CA TRP A 215 -3.62 -13.77 11.55
C TRP A 215 -4.66 -14.54 12.37
N LYS A 216 -4.23 -15.22 13.43
CA LYS A 216 -5.12 -15.95 14.34
C LYS A 216 -6.13 -15.02 15.03
N THR A 217 -5.70 -13.85 15.48
CA THR A 217 -6.61 -12.85 16.06
C THR A 217 -7.59 -12.32 15.01
N LEU A 218 -7.12 -12.01 13.80
CA LEU A 218 -7.98 -11.60 12.70
C LEU A 218 -9.06 -12.65 12.39
N GLU A 219 -8.70 -13.94 12.41
CA GLU A 219 -9.64 -15.03 12.17
C GLU A 219 -10.71 -15.13 13.27
N GLN A 220 -10.34 -14.90 14.53
CA GLN A 220 -11.31 -14.84 15.63
C GLN A 220 -12.31 -13.70 15.45
N TRP A 221 -11.82 -12.52 15.08
CA TRP A 221 -12.67 -11.38 14.77
C TRP A 221 -13.55 -11.63 13.56
N ARG A 222 -13.00 -12.18 12.47
CA ARG A 222 -13.75 -12.55 11.27
C ARG A 222 -14.90 -13.49 11.59
N SER A 223 -14.64 -14.52 12.40
CA SER A 223 -15.68 -15.43 12.89
C SER A 223 -16.78 -14.70 13.67
N LYS A 224 -16.39 -13.77 14.55
CA LYS A 224 -17.32 -12.92 15.31
C LYS A 224 -18.16 -12.02 14.40
N TRP A 225 -17.52 -11.32 13.46
CA TRP A 225 -18.16 -10.39 12.53
C TRP A 225 -19.12 -11.09 11.58
N ALA A 226 -18.77 -12.29 11.09
CA ALA A 226 -19.67 -13.11 10.29
C ALA A 226 -21.00 -13.46 11.01
N ARG A 227 -21.04 -13.39 12.36
CA ARG A 227 -22.25 -13.57 13.16
C ARG A 227 -23.00 -12.27 13.46
N GLY A 228 -22.60 -11.14 12.89
CA GLY A 228 -23.17 -9.82 13.20
C GLY A 228 -22.77 -9.29 14.57
N GLN A 229 -21.77 -9.90 15.22
CA GLN A 229 -21.27 -9.48 16.52
C GLN A 229 -20.14 -8.43 16.38
N TRP A 230 -20.18 -7.65 15.31
CA TRP A 230 -19.18 -6.63 15.05
C TRP A 230 -19.36 -5.44 15.98
N GLU A 231 -18.26 -5.01 16.61
CA GLU A 231 -18.21 -3.77 17.36
C GLU A 231 -17.25 -2.77 16.71
N PRO A 232 -17.60 -1.48 16.67
CA PRO A 232 -16.73 -0.45 16.13
C PRO A 232 -15.32 -0.39 16.75
N SER A 233 -15.23 -0.60 18.05
CA SER A 233 -13.97 -0.56 18.82
C SER A 233 -12.93 -1.55 18.33
N GLU A 234 -13.36 -2.70 17.78
CA GLU A 234 -12.49 -3.82 17.39
C GLU A 234 -11.53 -3.49 16.24
N TRP A 235 -11.77 -2.39 15.56
CA TRP A 235 -10.93 -1.91 14.47
C TRP A 235 -10.16 -0.63 14.83
N GLY A 236 -10.28 -0.14 16.07
CA GLY A 236 -9.65 1.11 16.48
C GLY A 236 -10.18 2.34 15.74
N LEU A 237 -11.43 2.40 15.29
CA LEU A 237 -11.93 3.53 14.49
C LEU A 237 -12.85 4.49 15.26
N GLU A 238 -12.72 4.50 16.58
CA GLU A 238 -13.58 5.26 17.48
C GLU A 238 -13.48 6.80 17.29
N GLY A 239 -12.54 7.33 16.49
CA GLY A 239 -12.28 8.76 16.33
C GLY A 239 -12.69 9.42 15.01
N GLY A 240 -13.23 8.69 14.02
CA GLY A 240 -13.37 9.21 12.65
C GLY A 240 -14.42 10.32 12.42
N PRO A 241 -14.28 11.13 11.33
CA PRO A 241 -15.09 12.31 11.03
C PRO A 241 -16.60 12.06 10.82
N ALA A 242 -17.01 10.84 10.48
CA ALA A 242 -18.43 10.43 10.44
C ALA A 242 -19.14 10.53 11.82
N LYS A 243 -18.41 10.86 12.89
CA LYS A 243 -18.98 11.22 14.20
C LYS A 243 -19.44 12.68 14.30
N ALA A 244 -18.82 13.61 13.58
CA ALA A 244 -19.09 15.05 13.73
C ALA A 244 -20.51 15.44 13.29
N GLY A 245 -21.04 14.84 12.22
CA GLY A 245 -22.33 15.22 11.65
C GLY A 245 -23.57 14.81 12.47
N SER A 246 -23.49 13.73 13.25
CA SER A 246 -24.65 13.23 14.01
C SER A 246 -24.66 13.69 15.47
N ALA A 247 -23.56 14.24 15.97
CA ALA A 247 -23.54 14.91 17.28
C ALA A 247 -24.21 16.30 17.24
N ALA A 248 -24.39 16.89 16.06
CA ALA A 248 -24.87 18.26 15.89
C ALA A 248 -26.41 18.45 15.94
N VAL A 249 -27.21 17.38 16.01
CA VAL A 249 -28.69 17.47 15.97
C VAL A 249 -29.36 17.25 17.34
N GLY A 250 -28.61 17.08 18.42
CA GLY A 250 -29.24 16.90 19.73
C GLY A 250 -28.30 16.91 20.92
N ALA A 251 -27.74 18.08 21.26
CA ALA A 251 -27.27 18.35 22.61
C ALA A 251 -27.03 19.86 22.81
N ASP A 252 -27.95 20.53 23.53
CA ASP A 252 -27.66 21.74 24.27
C ASP A 252 -26.44 21.48 25.18
N SER A 253 -25.31 22.09 24.85
CA SER A 253 -24.04 21.91 25.56
C SER A 253 -24.02 22.75 26.84
N LYS A 254 -24.23 22.08 27.99
CA LYS A 254 -23.67 22.55 29.26
C LYS A 254 -22.20 22.14 29.35
N ALA A 255 -21.37 23.13 29.63
CA ALA A 255 -19.93 23.07 29.73
C ALA A 255 -19.41 21.88 30.57
N ILE A 256 -18.39 21.20 30.03
CA ILE A 256 -17.53 20.28 30.78
C ILE A 256 -16.09 20.82 30.70
N PRO A 257 -15.29 20.72 31.78
CA PRO A 257 -13.98 21.36 31.89
C PRO A 257 -12.92 20.65 31.03
N SER A 258 -12.01 21.45 30.46
CA SER A 258 -10.85 21.01 29.69
C SER A 258 -9.97 20.04 30.48
N ALA A 259 -9.64 18.90 29.87
CA ALA A 259 -8.61 17.99 30.34
C ALA A 259 -7.20 18.58 30.05
N PRO A 260 -6.19 18.24 30.87
CA PRO A 260 -4.85 18.83 30.77
C PRO A 260 -4.16 18.41 29.47
N SER A 261 -3.57 19.40 28.80
CA SER A 261 -2.75 19.23 27.62
C SER A 261 -1.56 18.31 27.91
N VAL A 262 -1.53 17.13 27.29
CA VAL A 262 -0.32 16.31 27.21
C VAL A 262 0.61 17.01 26.23
N GLN A 263 1.67 17.60 26.76
CA GLN A 263 2.78 18.11 25.96
C GLN A 263 3.45 16.91 25.28
N SER A 264 3.15 16.73 23.99
CA SER A 264 3.91 15.82 23.12
C SER A 264 5.37 16.25 23.12
N GLY A 265 6.21 15.36 23.63
CA GLY A 265 7.65 15.52 23.66
C GLY A 265 8.23 15.53 22.25
N GLN A 266 8.94 16.62 21.96
CA GLN A 266 10.20 16.71 21.23
C GLN A 266 10.37 15.84 19.98
N ASP A 267 10.20 16.49 18.82
CA ASP A 267 11.17 16.58 17.72
C ASP A 267 12.26 15.51 17.71
N ARG A 268 11.90 14.34 17.21
CA ARG A 268 12.87 13.45 16.57
C ARG A 268 12.83 13.79 15.08
N PRO A 269 13.92 14.33 14.48
CA PRO A 269 13.91 14.60 13.05
C PRO A 269 13.73 13.26 12.34
N GLU A 270 12.54 13.06 11.77
CA GLU A 270 12.32 12.01 10.78
C GLU A 270 13.33 12.26 9.67
N GLU A 271 14.35 11.41 9.62
CA GLU A 271 15.26 11.32 8.50
C GLU A 271 14.45 10.76 7.33
N LYS A 272 13.64 11.63 6.71
CA LYS A 272 12.98 11.36 5.44
C LYS A 272 14.09 10.90 4.51
N ILE A 273 14.06 9.63 4.13
CA ILE A 273 14.90 9.10 3.05
C ILE A 273 14.54 9.96 1.84
N LYS A 274 15.34 10.99 1.59
CA LYS A 274 15.15 11.90 0.47
C LYS A 274 15.40 11.03 -0.74
N GLN A 275 14.32 10.64 -1.43
CA GLN A 275 14.46 10.07 -2.77
C GLN A 275 15.43 10.97 -3.53
N PRO A 276 16.50 10.42 -4.12
CA PRO A 276 17.53 11.22 -4.75
C PRO A 276 16.84 12.13 -5.78
N THR A 277 16.87 13.44 -5.53
CA THR A 277 16.27 14.46 -6.41
C THR A 277 16.98 14.55 -7.76
N ARG A 278 18.10 13.82 -7.93
CA ARG A 278 18.96 13.83 -9.10
C ARG A 278 19.28 12.38 -9.48
N TRP A 279 18.99 12.02 -10.73
CA TRP A 279 19.37 10.75 -11.31
C TRP A 279 20.89 10.70 -11.54
N GLN A 280 21.45 9.50 -11.53
CA GLN A 280 22.87 9.22 -11.72
C GLN A 280 23.02 8.19 -12.83
N ALA A 281 23.76 8.53 -13.89
CA ALA A 281 23.92 7.69 -15.08
C ALA A 281 24.53 6.31 -14.77
N HIS A 282 25.31 6.18 -13.71
CA HIS A 282 25.98 4.94 -13.32
C HIS A 282 25.17 4.10 -12.30
N ASP A 283 23.97 4.55 -11.91
CA ASP A 283 23.09 3.88 -10.94
C ASP A 283 21.66 3.73 -11.49
N PRO A 284 21.31 2.54 -12.03
CA PRO A 284 20.00 2.25 -12.62
C PRO A 284 18.82 2.49 -11.67
N SER A 285 19.02 2.34 -10.36
CA SER A 285 17.94 2.56 -9.38
C SER A 285 17.41 3.99 -9.38
N THR A 286 18.18 4.94 -9.90
CA THR A 286 17.83 6.36 -9.95
C THR A 286 17.20 6.78 -11.28
N TRP A 287 17.18 5.93 -12.30
CA TRP A 287 16.77 6.31 -13.67
C TRP A 287 15.26 6.60 -13.78
N MET A 288 14.42 6.02 -12.92
CA MET A 288 12.99 6.39 -12.87
C MET A 288 12.79 7.87 -12.51
N ALA A 289 13.72 8.48 -11.76
CA ALA A 289 13.67 9.91 -11.47
C ALA A 289 13.84 10.76 -12.75
N TYR A 290 14.64 10.30 -13.71
CA TYR A 290 14.77 10.92 -15.03
C TYR A 290 13.46 10.86 -15.81
N ILE A 291 12.81 9.69 -15.89
CA ILE A 291 11.51 9.54 -16.58
C ILE A 291 10.46 10.49 -16.00
N ARG A 292 10.36 10.57 -14.66
CA ARG A 292 9.43 11.50 -13.99
C ARG A 292 9.78 12.97 -14.27
N ALA A 293 11.06 13.30 -14.45
CA ALA A 293 11.47 14.65 -14.82
C ALA A 293 11.07 14.97 -16.27
N MET A 294 11.23 14.01 -17.19
CA MET A 294 10.83 14.14 -18.60
C MET A 294 9.32 14.30 -18.75
N GLU A 295 8.54 13.47 -18.04
CA GLU A 295 7.07 13.56 -17.97
C GLU A 295 6.62 14.98 -17.62
N ARG A 296 7.20 15.57 -16.55
CA ARG A 296 6.88 16.93 -16.13
C ARG A 296 7.35 18.00 -17.11
N ARG A 297 8.56 17.85 -17.66
CA ARG A 297 9.18 18.86 -18.53
C ARG A 297 8.48 18.98 -19.87
N TYR A 298 8.13 17.86 -20.48
CA TYR A 298 7.56 17.80 -21.82
C TYR A 298 6.05 17.56 -21.83
N GLN A 299 5.43 17.45 -20.65
CA GLN A 299 4.00 17.16 -20.47
C GLN A 299 3.58 15.94 -21.30
N LEU A 300 4.34 14.85 -21.13
CA LEU A 300 4.10 13.61 -21.87
C LEU A 300 2.68 13.10 -21.60
N ASP A 301 1.97 12.74 -22.66
CA ASP A 301 0.67 12.08 -22.52
C ASP A 301 0.83 10.62 -22.06
N ALA A 302 -0.29 9.96 -21.74
CA ALA A 302 -0.29 8.60 -21.23
C ALA A 302 0.42 7.59 -22.17
N SER A 303 0.28 7.76 -23.48
CA SER A 303 0.91 6.86 -24.46
C SER A 303 2.43 7.04 -24.47
N GLN A 304 2.90 8.29 -24.38
CA GLN A 304 4.32 8.62 -24.32
C GLN A 304 4.95 8.21 -22.99
N VAL A 305 4.24 8.39 -21.87
CA VAL A 305 4.70 7.92 -20.54
C VAL A 305 4.87 6.41 -20.53
N ASN A 306 3.92 5.66 -21.11
CA ASN A 306 4.03 4.21 -21.21
C ASN A 306 5.23 3.78 -22.08
N ALA A 307 5.45 4.44 -23.22
CA ALA A 307 6.62 4.18 -24.06
C ALA A 307 7.93 4.46 -23.30
N ALA A 308 8.02 5.60 -22.60
CA ALA A 308 9.18 5.97 -21.80
C ALA A 308 9.47 4.96 -20.67
N ARG A 309 8.43 4.47 -19.99
CA ARG A 309 8.55 3.43 -18.96
C ARG A 309 9.00 2.09 -19.54
N SER A 310 8.48 1.70 -20.69
CA SER A 310 8.92 0.47 -21.36
C SER A 310 10.39 0.52 -21.75
N ILE A 311 10.88 1.66 -22.26
CA ILE A 311 12.31 1.86 -22.56
C ILE A 311 13.14 1.79 -21.26
N HIS A 312 12.66 2.44 -20.20
CA HIS A 312 13.30 2.37 -18.89
C HIS A 312 13.46 0.94 -18.39
N ASP A 313 12.38 0.16 -18.38
CA ASP A 313 12.39 -1.20 -17.83
C ASP A 313 13.36 -2.11 -18.58
N GLU A 314 13.39 -2.03 -19.92
CA GLU A 314 14.34 -2.74 -20.77
C GLU A 314 15.81 -2.39 -20.44
N LEU A 315 16.11 -1.09 -20.35
CA LEU A 315 17.49 -0.63 -20.13
C LEU A 315 17.97 -0.87 -18.70
N VAL A 316 17.08 -0.78 -17.71
CA VAL A 316 17.38 -1.17 -16.33
C VAL A 316 17.65 -2.68 -16.23
N GLU A 317 16.90 -3.52 -16.95
CA GLU A 317 17.15 -4.96 -17.01
C GLU A 317 18.54 -5.25 -17.59
N ARG A 318 18.88 -4.63 -18.73
CA ARG A 318 20.22 -4.76 -19.37
C ARG A 318 21.34 -4.28 -18.45
N ALA A 319 21.15 -3.14 -17.77
CA ALA A 319 22.14 -2.58 -16.85
C ALA A 319 22.32 -3.48 -15.61
N SER A 320 21.22 -4.01 -15.07
CA SER A 320 21.25 -4.94 -13.93
C SER A 320 22.00 -6.22 -14.31
N ALA A 321 21.70 -6.81 -15.47
CA ALA A 321 22.40 -7.99 -15.96
C ALA A 321 23.91 -7.74 -16.14
N TYR A 322 24.31 -6.56 -16.64
CA TYR A 322 25.72 -6.19 -16.72
C TYR A 322 26.37 -6.08 -15.33
N ILE A 323 25.72 -5.39 -14.40
CA ILE A 323 26.21 -5.20 -13.03
C ILE A 323 26.37 -6.54 -12.31
N GLU A 324 25.40 -7.43 -12.44
CA GLU A 324 25.43 -8.78 -11.90
C GLU A 324 26.60 -9.59 -12.48
N GLY A 325 26.75 -9.58 -13.81
CA GLY A 325 27.83 -10.29 -14.50
C GLY A 325 29.24 -9.80 -14.17
N HIS A 326 29.38 -8.55 -13.74
CA HIS A 326 30.66 -7.90 -13.44
C HIS A 326 30.79 -7.49 -11.96
N ALA A 327 29.96 -8.05 -11.07
CA ALA A 327 29.81 -7.59 -9.69
C ALA A 327 31.14 -7.52 -8.92
N GLU A 328 32.04 -8.48 -9.09
CA GLU A 328 33.33 -8.51 -8.39
C GLU A 328 34.29 -7.40 -8.86
N GLN A 329 34.28 -7.09 -10.16
CA GLN A 329 35.09 -6.01 -10.71
C GLN A 329 34.53 -4.66 -10.24
N LEU A 330 33.22 -4.46 -10.38
CA LEU A 330 32.54 -3.22 -10.01
C LEU A 330 32.63 -2.92 -8.50
N ARG A 331 32.68 -3.97 -7.65
CA ARG A 331 32.85 -3.82 -6.21
C ARG A 331 34.20 -3.18 -5.83
N GLN A 332 35.23 -3.35 -6.66
CA GLN A 332 36.54 -2.76 -6.43
C GLN A 332 36.59 -1.26 -6.74
N VAL A 333 35.58 -0.72 -7.42
CA VAL A 333 35.51 0.70 -7.78
C VAL A 333 34.94 1.52 -6.62
N PRO A 334 35.72 2.47 -6.05
CA PRO A 334 35.22 3.39 -5.03
C PRO A 334 33.98 4.17 -5.50
N LEU A 335 33.03 4.40 -4.60
CA LEU A 335 31.73 5.03 -4.90
C LEU A 335 31.88 6.39 -5.60
N ASP A 336 32.85 7.20 -5.16
CA ASP A 336 33.16 8.52 -5.71
C ASP A 336 33.77 8.48 -7.12
N GLN A 337 34.33 7.33 -7.52
CA GLN A 337 34.95 7.13 -8.83
C GLN A 337 33.99 6.52 -9.86
N ARG A 338 32.90 5.87 -9.44
CA ARG A 338 31.90 5.24 -10.33
C ARG A 338 31.36 6.14 -11.45
N PRO A 339 31.15 7.46 -11.24
CA PRO A 339 30.68 8.34 -12.31
C PRO A 339 31.61 8.41 -13.53
N THR A 340 32.92 8.22 -13.33
CA THR A 340 33.94 8.37 -14.40
C THR A 340 34.74 7.09 -14.66
N HIS A 341 34.61 6.07 -13.80
CA HIS A 341 35.40 4.84 -13.92
C HIS A 341 35.04 4.06 -15.19
N GLU A 342 36.05 3.47 -15.84
CA GLU A 342 35.91 2.74 -17.10
C GLU A 342 34.97 1.53 -16.98
N GLN A 343 35.05 0.78 -15.88
CA GLN A 343 34.16 -0.38 -15.67
C GLN A 343 32.66 -0.03 -15.58
N TYR A 344 32.32 1.22 -15.26
CA TYR A 344 30.92 1.69 -15.26
C TYR A 344 30.50 2.31 -16.60
N GLU A 345 31.40 2.37 -17.59
CA GLU A 345 31.09 2.93 -18.92
C GLU A 345 29.92 2.22 -19.59
N PRO A 346 29.79 0.89 -19.59
CA PRO A 346 28.65 0.23 -20.22
C PRO A 346 27.31 0.58 -19.56
N VAL A 347 27.30 0.78 -18.24
CA VAL A 347 26.09 1.21 -17.52
C VAL A 347 25.72 2.64 -17.88
N ARG A 348 26.71 3.54 -17.99
CA ARG A 348 26.47 4.93 -18.42
C ARG A 348 26.02 5.00 -19.89
N ALA A 349 26.60 4.20 -20.77
CA ALA A 349 26.17 4.12 -22.17
C ALA A 349 24.71 3.66 -22.30
N LEU A 350 24.24 2.74 -21.44
CA LEU A 350 22.83 2.37 -21.35
C LEU A 350 21.95 3.52 -20.86
N PHE A 351 22.45 4.37 -19.96
CA PHE A 351 21.74 5.58 -19.56
C PHE A 351 21.67 6.61 -20.71
N ASP A 352 22.77 6.82 -21.44
CA ASP A 352 22.77 7.71 -22.61
C ASP A 352 21.79 7.19 -23.69
N GLU A 353 21.68 5.86 -23.86
CA GLU A 353 20.66 5.22 -24.71
C GLU A 353 19.23 5.51 -24.20
N LEU A 354 19.02 5.47 -22.88
CA LEU A 354 17.74 5.82 -22.26
C LEU A 354 17.38 7.28 -22.56
N GLU A 355 18.32 8.19 -22.36
CA GLU A 355 18.11 9.62 -22.64
C GLU A 355 17.73 9.82 -24.11
N ALA A 356 18.53 9.28 -25.04
CA ALA A 356 18.29 9.41 -26.47
C ALA A 356 16.94 8.82 -26.91
N ARG A 357 16.56 7.63 -26.42
CA ARG A 357 15.30 6.97 -26.79
C ARG A 357 14.09 7.69 -26.20
N VAL A 358 14.17 8.18 -24.97
CA VAL A 358 13.06 8.91 -24.33
C VAL A 358 12.89 10.30 -24.93
N GLU A 359 13.98 11.01 -25.22
CA GLU A 359 13.94 12.30 -25.92
C GLU A 359 13.46 12.17 -27.38
N GLY A 360 13.67 10.99 -27.99
CA GLY A 360 13.18 10.67 -29.32
C GLY A 360 11.67 10.40 -29.40
N ILE A 361 10.96 10.30 -28.27
CA ILE A 361 9.50 10.10 -28.27
C ILE A 361 8.83 11.39 -28.77
N PRO A 362 8.11 11.37 -29.91
CA PRO A 362 7.48 12.57 -30.46
C PRO A 362 6.43 13.11 -29.49
N THR A 363 6.57 14.36 -29.05
CA THR A 363 5.59 15.06 -28.21
C THR A 363 4.27 15.26 -28.95
N SER A 364 3.19 15.53 -28.22
CA SER A 364 1.86 15.67 -28.84
C SER A 364 1.81 16.89 -29.77
N ILE A 365 2.50 17.97 -29.39
CA ILE A 365 2.71 19.16 -30.23
C ILE A 365 3.47 18.81 -31.52
N GLN A 366 4.53 18.01 -31.43
CA GLN A 366 5.29 17.59 -32.62
C GLN A 366 4.46 16.70 -33.56
N ARG A 367 3.57 15.86 -33.01
CA ARG A 367 2.65 15.04 -33.82
C ARG A 367 1.58 15.88 -34.51
N GLU A 368 1.03 16.89 -33.82
CA GLU A 368 0.07 17.83 -34.40
C GLU A 368 0.71 18.63 -35.56
N ASN A 369 1.89 19.20 -35.34
CA ASN A 369 2.61 19.96 -36.38
C ASN A 369 3.05 19.11 -37.58
N ALA A 370 3.20 17.80 -37.42
CA ALA A 370 3.54 16.88 -38.51
C ALA A 370 2.32 16.42 -39.31
N ALA A 371 1.10 16.66 -38.80
CA ALA A 371 -0.15 16.30 -39.45
C ALA A 371 -0.78 17.46 -40.25
N GLU A 372 -0.30 18.69 -40.04
CA GLU A 372 -0.55 19.88 -40.87
C GLU A 372 0.35 19.90 -42.10
#